data_AF-W7UTQ1-F1
#
_entry.id   AF-W7UTQ1-F1
#
_cell.length_a   1.000
_cell.length_b   1.000
_cell.length_c   1.000
_cell.angle_alpha   90.00
_cell.angle_beta   90.00
_cell.angle_gamma   90.00
#
_symmetry.space_group_name_H-M   'P 1'
#
loop_
_entity.id
_entity.type
_entity.pdbx_description
1 polymer ?
#
loop_
_entity_poly.entity_id
_entity_poly.type
_entity_poly.pdbx_seq_one_letter_code
_entity_poly.pdbx_strand_id
1 'polypeptide(L)'
;MKKILALVCITALLCGCSDKNNSKSSSGGSAVNNQASGNNAATEATTDDIIPEATGEQGIDTSYEAPVIGNEIDMSNVENVSWSSLYRSALNDFKKSENFGETARFSIYDINDDKIPELIISYGSSDDKTYLIRSLNIDNTYTEFEPITKCGDLLYGMKRSLLATYKYDYENQVQDVQVYRLKNSKLANVYTFQMTSNECKVNGQVVSDNQYNEEYNNLFDGFIKSMGTDHSFDDDIINAALGEMDDWKEAFCAVLTDYLKYKKKYDNNFYSLMDINGDEIPELFVSGGAPYAPYVDVYAWNGCPVPVGSFGTDGTILYYPEKNLLLTEYDNPSYSAGSFYSFNNVYKFEAGISYGNNENSKKQDENVTVVYKINGEETDKSTYEKTVKESKKGKAYVLGLDNDVTEENIKALKEGKYTKPSEKK
;
A
#
# COMPACT_ATOMS: atom_id res chain seq x y z
N MET A 1 11.56 23.71 39.42
CA MET A 1 12.29 24.65 38.54
C MET A 1 13.12 23.79 37.60
N LYS A 2 12.62 23.45 36.40
CA LYS A 2 12.60 24.21 35.12
C LYS A 2 13.97 24.24 34.39
N LYS A 3 13.86 24.01 33.06
CA LYS A 3 14.83 24.04 31.93
C LYS A 3 15.40 22.65 31.62
N ILE A 4 14.97 21.88 30.60
CA ILE A 4 14.63 22.13 29.16
C ILE A 4 15.80 22.69 28.35
N LEU A 5 16.34 21.84 27.47
CA LEU A 5 17.02 22.14 26.19
C LEU A 5 16.94 20.82 25.38
N ALA A 6 15.99 20.60 24.46
CA ALA A 6 15.78 21.23 23.15
C ALA A 6 17.01 21.10 22.23
N LEU A 7 17.07 19.99 21.49
CA LEU A 7 17.88 19.89 20.27
C LEU A 7 16.90 19.82 19.09
N VAL A 8 17.02 20.82 18.22
CA VAL A 8 16.19 21.07 17.05
C VAL A 8 16.68 20.15 15.92
N CYS A 9 15.85 19.21 15.49
CA CYS A 9 15.98 18.57 14.19
C CYS A 9 15.38 19.49 13.14
N ILE A 10 16.20 19.94 12.21
CA ILE A 10 15.75 20.55 10.96
C ILE A 10 15.31 19.40 10.05
N THR A 11 14.02 19.08 10.06
CA THR A 11 13.38 18.37 8.95
C THR A 11 12.97 19.42 7.92
N ALA A 12 13.65 19.42 6.78
CA ALA A 12 13.18 20.13 5.61
C ALA A 12 11.94 19.42 5.09
N LEU A 13 10.76 19.98 5.39
CA LEU A 13 9.54 19.80 4.62
C LEU A 13 9.81 20.30 3.19
N LEU A 14 9.93 19.39 2.24
CA LEU A 14 9.68 19.68 0.82
C LEU A 14 8.30 19.11 0.50
N CYS A 15 7.29 19.90 0.86
CA CYS A 15 5.94 19.77 0.33
C CYS A 15 5.94 20.36 -1.09
N GLY A 16 5.62 19.54 -2.09
CA GLY A 16 5.11 20.02 -3.37
C GLY A 16 3.62 20.36 -3.25
N CYS A 17 3.29 21.43 -2.50
CA CYS A 17 1.96 22.05 -2.56
C CYS A 17 2.04 23.20 -3.55
N SER A 18 1.05 23.34 -4.44
CA SER A 18 1.02 24.41 -5.43
C SER A 18 0.99 25.78 -4.75
N ASP A 19 2.00 26.60 -4.98
CA ASP A 19 2.05 27.96 -4.44
C ASP A 19 1.04 28.87 -5.16
N LYS A 20 0.02 29.32 -4.41
CA LYS A 20 -0.82 30.46 -4.81
C LYS A 20 0.02 31.74 -4.75
N ASN A 21 0.40 32.23 -5.92
CA ASN A 21 1.09 33.49 -6.15
C ASN A 21 0.43 34.69 -5.43
N ASN A 22 1.16 35.32 -4.51
CA ASN A 22 0.94 36.73 -4.15
C ASN A 22 2.30 37.39 -3.89
N SER A 23 2.84 38.02 -4.94
CA SER A 23 4.15 38.67 -4.94
C SER A 23 4.14 40.00 -4.18
N LYS A 24 5.01 40.15 -3.18
CA LYS A 24 5.68 41.42 -2.86
C LYS A 24 7.15 41.17 -2.54
N SER A 25 8.00 41.76 -3.37
CA SER A 25 9.45 41.74 -3.37
C SER A 25 10.09 42.46 -2.17
N SER A 26 11.19 41.90 -1.64
CA SER A 26 12.38 42.70 -1.31
C SER A 26 13.65 41.85 -1.23
N SER A 27 14.68 42.40 -1.85
CA SER A 27 16.07 41.99 -2.05
C SER A 27 16.91 41.71 -0.79
N GLY A 28 17.96 40.88 -0.95
CA GLY A 28 19.18 40.99 -0.14
C GLY A 28 20.01 39.71 -0.13
N GLY A 29 21.07 39.65 -0.95
CA GLY A 29 21.93 38.47 -1.07
C GLY A 29 23.02 38.32 0.00
N SER A 30 23.70 37.18 -0.01
CA SER A 30 25.17 37.08 0.01
C SER A 30 25.61 35.62 -0.02
N ALA A 31 26.59 35.36 -0.88
CA ALA A 31 27.32 34.10 -1.01
C ALA A 31 28.41 34.00 0.06
N VAL A 32 28.68 32.79 0.58
CA VAL A 32 29.98 32.42 1.16
C VAL A 32 30.30 30.95 0.87
N ASN A 33 31.41 30.75 0.16
CA ASN A 33 32.17 29.51 -0.01
C ASN A 33 32.81 29.05 1.32
N ASN A 34 32.95 27.74 1.54
CA ASN A 34 34.29 27.15 1.72
C ASN A 34 34.30 25.61 1.80
N GLN A 35 35.27 25.05 1.08
CA GLN A 35 35.78 23.68 1.15
C GLN A 35 36.59 23.43 2.43
N ALA A 36 36.67 22.14 2.82
CA ALA A 36 37.88 21.33 3.13
C ALA A 36 37.49 20.24 4.16
N SER A 37 37.51 18.96 3.80
CA SER A 37 38.68 18.05 3.74
C SER A 37 39.25 17.68 5.11
N GLY A 38 39.30 16.37 5.41
CA GLY A 38 40.38 15.81 6.24
C GLY A 38 40.01 14.78 7.31
N ASN A 39 40.17 13.51 6.93
CA ASN A 39 40.83 12.41 7.65
C ASN A 39 40.17 11.59 8.77
N ASN A 40 40.37 10.28 8.56
CA ASN A 40 40.16 9.10 9.39
C ASN A 40 40.84 9.15 10.76
N ALA A 41 40.20 8.53 11.75
CA ALA A 41 40.87 7.78 12.81
C ALA A 41 39.97 6.63 13.30
N ALA A 42 40.53 5.42 13.24
CA ALA A 42 39.92 4.19 13.74
C ALA A 42 39.89 4.18 15.27
N THR A 43 38.81 3.60 15.83
CA THR A 43 38.79 3.17 17.23
C THR A 43 38.06 1.84 17.32
N GLU A 44 38.75 0.82 17.81
CA GLU A 44 38.25 -0.52 18.07
C GLU A 44 37.18 -0.50 19.17
N ALA A 45 36.07 -1.20 18.95
CA ALA A 45 35.07 -1.51 19.98
C ALA A 45 34.62 -2.97 19.86
N THR A 46 34.96 -3.71 20.92
CA THR A 46 34.19 -4.74 21.63
C THR A 46 33.05 -5.46 20.91
N THR A 47 33.18 -6.79 20.92
CA THR A 47 32.19 -7.83 20.60
C THR A 47 30.93 -7.72 21.44
N ASP A 48 29.81 -7.41 20.80
CA ASP A 48 28.45 -7.74 21.25
C ASP A 48 27.73 -8.46 20.10
N ASP A 49 27.01 -9.52 20.45
CA ASP A 49 26.31 -10.43 19.52
C ASP A 49 25.25 -9.69 18.68
N ILE A 50 25.59 -9.45 17.41
CA ILE A 50 24.66 -8.99 16.39
C ILE A 50 24.03 -10.22 15.72
N ILE A 51 22.71 -10.35 15.88
CA ILE A 51 21.87 -11.21 15.06
C ILE A 51 22.12 -10.83 13.59
N PRO A 52 22.49 -11.75 12.69
CA PRO A 52 22.86 -11.38 11.34
C PRO A 52 21.64 -10.82 10.59
N GLU A 53 21.72 -9.54 10.27
CA GLU A 53 20.91 -8.90 9.24
C GLU A 53 21.20 -9.60 7.91
N ALA A 54 20.21 -10.35 7.40
CA ALA A 54 20.24 -10.94 6.08
C ALA A 54 20.14 -9.84 5.01
N THR A 55 21.23 -9.10 4.79
CA THR A 55 21.38 -8.08 3.72
C THR A 55 21.81 -8.70 2.40
N GLY A 56 21.20 -9.85 2.06
CA GLY A 56 21.34 -10.46 0.74
C GLY A 56 20.21 -10.01 -0.16
N GLU A 57 20.28 -8.81 -0.74
CA GLU A 57 19.51 -8.54 -1.96
C GLU A 57 20.04 -9.47 -3.06
N GLN A 58 19.42 -10.64 -3.21
CA GLN A 58 19.58 -11.43 -4.42
C GLN A 58 19.10 -10.56 -5.58
N GLY A 59 20.02 -10.23 -6.48
CA GLY A 59 19.76 -9.34 -7.61
C GLY A 59 18.69 -9.94 -8.52
N ILE A 60 17.61 -9.19 -8.73
CA ILE A 60 16.58 -9.54 -9.72
C ILE A 60 17.26 -9.53 -11.09
N ASP A 61 17.21 -10.65 -11.80
CA ASP A 61 17.67 -10.73 -13.19
C ASP A 61 16.79 -9.84 -14.06
N THR A 62 17.34 -8.70 -14.47
CA THR A 62 16.70 -7.70 -15.32
C THR A 62 17.06 -7.88 -16.79
N SER A 63 17.74 -8.98 -17.16
CA SER A 63 18.07 -9.25 -18.57
C SER A 63 16.83 -9.46 -19.44
N TYR A 64 15.70 -9.79 -18.82
CA TYR A 64 14.37 -9.90 -19.43
C TYR A 64 13.54 -8.65 -19.09
N GLU A 65 13.85 -7.50 -19.68
CA GLU A 65 12.99 -6.31 -19.64
C GLU A 65 12.30 -6.12 -20.99
N ALA A 66 11.04 -6.57 -21.10
CA ALA A 66 10.18 -6.15 -22.19
C ALA A 66 9.41 -4.89 -21.73
N PRO A 67 9.79 -3.67 -22.15
CA PRO A 67 9.13 -2.46 -21.69
C PRO A 67 7.68 -2.43 -22.16
N VAL A 68 6.76 -2.11 -21.25
CA VAL A 68 5.50 -1.50 -21.63
C VAL A 68 5.86 -0.12 -22.19
N ILE A 69 5.74 0.01 -23.51
CA ILE A 69 6.05 1.25 -24.21
C ILE A 69 5.02 2.29 -23.78
N GLY A 70 5.44 3.54 -23.66
CA GLY A 70 4.55 4.66 -23.39
C GLY A 70 4.83 5.83 -24.32
N ASN A 71 3.86 6.72 -24.44
CA ASN A 71 4.03 8.00 -25.11
C ASN A 71 4.60 9.00 -24.09
N GLU A 72 5.87 9.35 -24.24
CA GLU A 72 6.55 10.34 -23.42
C GLU A 72 6.30 11.76 -23.94
N ILE A 73 5.93 12.66 -23.04
CA ILE A 73 5.68 14.07 -23.31
C ILE A 73 6.61 14.88 -22.41
N ASP A 74 7.53 15.62 -23.01
CA ASP A 74 8.43 16.54 -22.30
C ASP A 74 7.66 17.78 -21.86
N MET A 75 7.46 17.93 -20.55
CA MET A 75 6.78 19.06 -19.93
C MET A 75 7.75 20.09 -19.34
N SER A 76 9.06 19.98 -19.59
CA SER A 76 10.08 20.90 -19.04
C SER A 76 9.86 22.37 -19.41
N ASN A 77 9.18 22.64 -20.53
CA ASN A 77 8.86 24.00 -20.99
C ASN A 77 7.46 24.49 -20.55
N VAL A 78 6.70 23.68 -19.82
CA VAL A 78 5.38 24.07 -19.31
C VAL A 78 5.57 24.69 -17.93
N GLU A 79 5.09 25.92 -17.75
CA GLU A 79 5.13 26.57 -16.43
C GLU A 79 4.18 25.88 -15.44
N ASN A 80 4.65 25.65 -14.21
CA ASN A 80 3.85 25.10 -13.11
C ASN A 80 3.25 23.71 -13.38
N VAL A 81 4.03 22.79 -13.96
CA VAL A 81 3.63 21.39 -14.09
C VAL A 81 3.28 20.82 -12.72
N SER A 82 2.06 20.33 -12.58
CA SER A 82 1.61 19.60 -11.40
C SER A 82 0.98 18.29 -11.85
N TRP A 83 1.40 17.19 -11.22
CA TRP A 83 0.80 15.87 -11.43
C TRP A 83 -0.72 15.93 -11.22
N SER A 84 -1.21 16.69 -10.23
CA SER A 84 -2.63 16.78 -9.91
C SER A 84 -3.45 17.38 -11.05
N SER A 85 -2.91 18.41 -11.72
CA SER A 85 -3.57 19.06 -12.86
C SER A 85 -3.58 18.15 -14.10
N LEU A 86 -2.47 17.46 -14.37
CA LEU A 86 -2.39 16.49 -15.45
C LEU A 86 -3.38 15.35 -15.23
N TYR A 87 -3.39 14.77 -14.03
CA TYR A 87 -4.24 13.65 -13.67
C TYR A 87 -5.73 14.03 -13.64
N ARG A 88 -6.07 15.24 -13.20
CA ARG A 88 -7.45 15.77 -13.33
C ARG A 88 -7.92 15.78 -14.78
N SER A 89 -7.10 16.27 -15.71
CA SER A 89 -7.45 16.25 -17.14
C SER A 89 -7.64 14.81 -17.61
N ALA A 90 -6.69 13.94 -17.27
CA ALA A 90 -6.69 12.52 -17.63
C ALA A 90 -7.93 11.76 -17.13
N LEU A 91 -8.38 12.03 -15.89
CA LEU A 91 -9.60 11.46 -15.31
C LEU A 91 -10.86 12.01 -15.99
N ASN A 92 -10.91 13.32 -16.26
CA ASN A 92 -12.04 13.96 -16.95
C ASN A 92 -12.18 13.50 -18.40
N ASP A 93 -11.08 13.24 -19.08
CA ASP A 93 -11.10 12.72 -20.45
C ASP A 93 -11.51 11.25 -20.46
N PHE A 94 -11.06 10.47 -19.48
CA PHE A 94 -11.54 9.10 -19.30
C PHE A 94 -13.06 9.05 -19.06
N LYS A 95 -13.63 9.93 -18.21
CA LYS A 95 -15.09 10.04 -17.97
C LYS A 95 -15.93 10.27 -19.24
N LYS A 96 -15.33 10.84 -20.29
CA LYS A 96 -15.99 11.11 -21.58
C LYS A 96 -15.79 9.98 -22.60
N SER A 97 -14.90 9.03 -22.31
CA SER A 97 -14.57 7.93 -23.21
C SER A 97 -15.65 6.85 -23.20
N GLU A 98 -15.67 6.02 -24.25
CA GLU A 98 -16.56 4.85 -24.33
C GLU A 98 -16.25 3.75 -23.31
N ASN A 99 -15.04 3.78 -22.73
CA ASN A 99 -14.57 2.82 -21.74
C ASN A 99 -15.04 3.15 -20.31
N PHE A 100 -15.63 4.33 -20.09
CA PHE A 100 -16.16 4.72 -18.80
C PHE A 100 -17.46 3.98 -18.51
N GLY A 101 -17.47 3.19 -17.43
CA GLY A 101 -18.62 2.41 -17.00
C GLY A 101 -18.67 2.22 -15.49
N GLU A 102 -19.66 1.48 -15.00
CA GLU A 102 -19.92 1.31 -13.56
C GLU A 102 -18.77 0.63 -12.81
N THR A 103 -17.96 -0.17 -13.51
CA THR A 103 -16.80 -0.88 -12.95
C THR A 103 -15.54 -0.03 -12.94
N ALA A 104 -15.55 1.15 -13.56
CA ALA A 104 -14.35 1.98 -13.66
C ALA A 104 -13.95 2.55 -12.29
N ARG A 105 -12.68 2.41 -11.94
CA ARG A 105 -12.09 2.90 -10.70
C ARG A 105 -10.70 3.49 -10.96
N PHE A 106 -10.16 4.21 -9.99
CA PHE A 106 -8.78 4.67 -10.06
C PHE A 106 -8.06 4.62 -8.71
N SER A 107 -6.73 4.74 -8.78
CA SER A 107 -5.83 4.91 -7.64
C SER A 107 -4.80 6.00 -7.96
N ILE A 108 -4.42 6.76 -6.93
CA ILE A 108 -3.28 7.67 -6.95
C ILE A 108 -2.30 7.15 -5.88
N TYR A 109 -1.12 6.69 -6.29
CA TYR A 109 -0.16 6.09 -5.36
C TYR A 109 1.25 6.12 -5.94
N ASP A 110 2.25 6.41 -5.11
CA ASP A 110 3.67 6.38 -5.50
C ASP A 110 4.18 4.93 -5.52
N ILE A 111 4.40 4.40 -6.73
CA ILE A 111 4.83 3.01 -6.93
C ILE A 111 6.32 2.88 -7.23
N ASN A 112 7.06 3.98 -7.31
CA ASN A 112 8.46 4.00 -7.70
C ASN A 112 9.39 4.72 -6.69
N ASP A 113 8.81 5.26 -5.61
CA ASP A 113 9.45 5.97 -4.50
C ASP A 113 10.12 7.31 -4.91
N ASP A 114 9.64 7.97 -5.96
CA ASP A 114 10.12 9.28 -6.41
C ASP A 114 9.36 10.48 -5.81
N LYS A 115 8.35 10.21 -4.96
CA LYS A 115 7.47 11.17 -4.28
C LYS A 115 6.47 11.87 -5.19
N ILE A 116 6.35 11.45 -6.44
CA ILE A 116 5.29 11.86 -7.36
C ILE A 116 4.41 10.63 -7.58
N PRO A 117 3.12 10.66 -7.16
CA PRO A 117 2.29 9.49 -7.31
C PRO A 117 1.99 9.19 -8.78
N GLU A 118 1.77 7.92 -9.10
CA GLU A 118 1.22 7.49 -10.36
C GLU A 118 -0.31 7.50 -10.34
N LEU A 119 -0.90 7.72 -11.52
CA LEU A 119 -2.33 7.51 -11.75
C LEU A 119 -2.55 6.16 -12.41
N ILE A 120 -3.36 5.31 -11.76
CA ILE A 120 -3.81 4.03 -12.28
C ILE A 120 -5.32 4.06 -12.44
N ILE A 121 -5.83 3.92 -13.66
CA ILE A 121 -7.27 3.76 -13.95
C ILE A 121 -7.53 2.30 -14.30
N SER A 122 -8.57 1.69 -13.73
CA SER A 122 -9.05 0.37 -14.13
C SER A 122 -10.48 0.43 -14.67
N TYR A 123 -10.79 -0.45 -15.62
CA TYR A 123 -12.15 -0.68 -16.13
C TYR A 123 -12.26 -2.08 -16.76
N GLY A 124 -13.48 -2.54 -17.03
CA GLY A 124 -13.75 -3.90 -17.53
C GLY A 124 -14.41 -4.80 -16.49
N SER A 125 -14.53 -6.09 -16.81
CA SER A 125 -15.10 -7.10 -15.90
C SER A 125 -14.03 -7.62 -14.94
N SER A 126 -14.40 -8.39 -13.90
CA SER A 126 -13.44 -8.92 -12.91
C SER A 126 -12.32 -9.74 -13.51
N ASP A 127 -12.58 -10.41 -14.63
CA ASP A 127 -11.67 -11.39 -15.24
C ASP A 127 -11.05 -10.85 -16.56
N ASP A 128 -11.45 -9.65 -16.97
CA ASP A 128 -10.99 -8.97 -18.19
C ASP A 128 -10.89 -7.45 -17.94
N LYS A 129 -10.13 -7.08 -16.88
CA LYS A 129 -9.82 -5.68 -16.60
C LYS A 129 -8.72 -5.18 -17.52
N THR A 130 -8.82 -3.89 -17.82
CA THR A 130 -7.78 -3.09 -18.44
C THR A 130 -7.31 -2.03 -17.46
N TYR A 131 -5.98 -1.84 -17.40
CA TYR A 131 -5.32 -0.84 -16.58
C TYR A 131 -4.62 0.19 -17.45
N LEU A 132 -4.93 1.47 -17.22
CA LEU A 132 -4.22 2.61 -17.79
C LEU A 132 -3.29 3.16 -16.71
N ILE A 133 -2.00 3.29 -17.01
CA ILE A 133 -1.01 3.79 -16.06
C ILE A 133 -0.40 5.05 -16.63
N ARG A 134 -0.30 6.08 -15.79
CA ARG A 134 0.28 7.38 -16.11
C ARG A 134 1.24 7.78 -15.00
N SER A 135 2.39 8.33 -15.38
CA SER A 135 3.42 8.79 -14.45
C SER A 135 3.93 10.16 -14.89
N LEU A 136 4.27 11.00 -13.92
CA LEU A 136 5.06 12.22 -14.10
C LEU A 136 6.35 12.03 -13.30
N ASN A 137 7.50 12.06 -13.95
CA ASN A 137 8.77 11.94 -13.25
C ASN A 137 9.30 13.30 -12.77
N ILE A 138 10.37 13.26 -11.97
CA ILE A 138 11.04 14.46 -11.43
C ILE A 138 11.63 15.39 -12.51
N ASP A 139 11.89 14.86 -13.70
CA ASP A 139 12.39 15.61 -14.86
C ASP A 139 11.26 16.22 -15.70
N ASN A 140 10.02 16.23 -15.17
CA ASN A 140 8.81 16.69 -15.86
C ASN A 140 8.53 15.95 -17.18
N THR A 141 8.89 14.68 -17.27
CA THR A 141 8.43 13.80 -18.36
C THR A 141 7.13 13.14 -17.93
N TYR A 142 6.04 13.46 -18.61
CA TYR A 142 4.76 12.80 -18.43
C TYR A 142 4.65 11.63 -19.40
N THR A 143 4.38 10.43 -18.89
CA THR A 143 4.32 9.21 -19.68
C THR A 143 2.95 8.57 -19.56
N GLU A 144 2.32 8.30 -20.71
CA GLU A 144 1.13 7.44 -20.79
C GLU A 144 1.54 6.07 -21.31
N PHE A 145 1.49 5.06 -20.45
CA PHE A 145 1.87 3.69 -20.83
C PHE A 145 0.78 3.02 -21.65
N GLU A 146 1.18 2.14 -22.56
CA GLU A 146 0.24 1.28 -23.29
C GLU A 146 -0.64 0.48 -22.30
N PRO A 147 -1.95 0.35 -22.57
CA PRO A 147 -2.87 -0.32 -21.65
C PRO A 147 -2.46 -1.76 -21.34
N ILE A 148 -2.49 -2.14 -20.07
CA ILE A 148 -2.33 -3.54 -19.66
C ILE A 148 -3.73 -4.18 -19.65
N THR A 149 -4.01 -5.01 -20.65
CA THR A 149 -5.35 -5.59 -20.90
C THR A 149 -5.45 -7.05 -20.45
N LYS A 150 -6.69 -7.57 -20.36
CA LYS A 150 -7.00 -8.98 -20.05
C LYS A 150 -6.40 -9.46 -18.74
N CYS A 151 -6.52 -8.66 -17.69
CA CYS A 151 -6.01 -8.95 -16.35
C CYS A 151 -7.16 -9.13 -15.37
N GLY A 152 -7.00 -9.99 -14.37
CA GLY A 152 -7.93 -10.08 -13.24
C GLY A 152 -7.69 -8.94 -12.24
N ASP A 153 -6.47 -8.88 -11.71
CA ASP A 153 -6.05 -7.87 -10.75
C ASP A 153 -4.66 -7.31 -11.06
N LEU A 154 -4.44 -6.06 -10.65
CA LEU A 154 -3.15 -5.39 -10.60
C LEU A 154 -2.80 -5.19 -9.13
N LEU A 155 -1.74 -5.87 -8.68
CA LEU A 155 -1.26 -5.84 -7.31
C LEU A 155 0.06 -5.07 -7.23
N TYR A 156 0.31 -4.40 -6.12
CA TYR A 156 1.56 -3.71 -5.81
C TYR A 156 2.22 -4.35 -4.61
N GLY A 157 3.37 -4.99 -4.82
CA GLY A 157 4.24 -5.50 -3.78
C GLY A 157 5.12 -4.38 -3.23
N MET A 158 4.78 -3.88 -2.03
CA MET A 158 5.38 -2.66 -1.48
C MET A 158 6.87 -2.79 -1.16
N LYS A 159 7.32 -3.98 -0.76
CA LYS A 159 8.70 -4.23 -0.32
C LYS A 159 9.72 -4.00 -1.44
N ARG A 160 9.35 -4.31 -2.69
CA ARG A 160 10.24 -4.24 -3.86
C ARG A 160 9.80 -3.22 -4.91
N SER A 161 8.72 -2.49 -4.63
CA SER A 161 8.10 -1.52 -5.53
C SER A 161 7.81 -2.17 -6.89
N LEU A 162 7.09 -3.30 -6.87
CA LEU A 162 6.74 -4.11 -8.04
C LEU A 162 5.23 -4.13 -8.26
N LEU A 163 4.80 -3.94 -9.49
CA LEU A 163 3.43 -4.21 -9.93
C LEU A 163 3.33 -5.65 -10.45
N ALA A 164 2.20 -6.31 -10.25
CA ALA A 164 1.95 -7.64 -10.77
C ALA A 164 0.53 -7.75 -11.31
N THR A 165 0.40 -8.27 -12.53
CA THR A 165 -0.90 -8.63 -13.09
C THR A 165 -1.09 -10.13 -13.12
N TYR A 166 -2.28 -10.58 -12.75
CA TYR A 166 -2.67 -11.98 -12.82
C TYR A 166 -3.64 -12.18 -13.98
N LYS A 167 -3.40 -13.20 -14.78
CA LYS A 167 -4.26 -13.60 -15.90
C LYS A 167 -4.59 -15.07 -15.75
N TYR A 168 -5.86 -15.41 -15.87
CA TYR A 168 -6.29 -16.80 -15.83
C TYR A 168 -6.99 -17.16 -17.13
N ASP A 169 -6.40 -18.08 -17.88
CA ASP A 169 -7.04 -18.72 -19.02
C ASP A 169 -7.83 -19.93 -18.52
N TYR A 170 -9.14 -19.75 -18.36
CA TYR A 170 -10.05 -20.81 -17.90
C TYR A 170 -10.14 -21.99 -18.87
N GLU A 171 -9.98 -21.75 -20.17
CA GLU A 171 -10.10 -22.80 -21.19
C GLU A 171 -8.90 -23.74 -21.10
N ASN A 172 -7.70 -23.17 -20.96
CA ASN A 172 -6.45 -23.93 -20.92
C ASN A 172 -5.95 -24.24 -19.50
N GLN A 173 -6.63 -23.74 -18.46
CA GLN A 173 -6.23 -23.86 -17.05
C GLN A 173 -4.80 -23.35 -16.83
N VAL A 174 -4.50 -22.17 -17.36
CA VAL A 174 -3.19 -21.52 -17.26
C VAL A 174 -3.33 -20.25 -16.44
N GLN A 175 -2.48 -20.10 -15.43
CA GLN A 175 -2.31 -18.85 -14.71
C GLN A 175 -0.99 -18.20 -15.15
N ASP A 176 -1.05 -16.97 -15.65
CA ASP A 176 0.11 -16.15 -15.96
C ASP A 176 0.20 -14.96 -14.99
N VAL A 177 1.40 -14.70 -14.48
CA VAL A 177 1.72 -13.50 -13.72
C VAL A 177 2.78 -12.72 -14.46
N GLN A 178 2.53 -11.44 -14.68
CA GLN A 178 3.50 -10.52 -15.27
C GLN A 178 3.88 -9.49 -14.23
N VAL A 179 5.18 -9.32 -14.00
CA VAL A 179 5.73 -8.44 -12.97
C VAL A 179 6.38 -7.24 -13.63
N TYR A 180 5.99 -6.05 -13.19
CA TYR A 180 6.44 -4.78 -13.75
C TYR A 180 7.17 -3.94 -12.72
N ARG A 181 8.15 -3.17 -13.19
CA ARG A 181 8.84 -2.14 -12.42
C ARG A 181 8.80 -0.83 -13.17
N LEU A 182 8.38 0.23 -12.49
CA LEU A 182 8.51 1.59 -12.99
C LEU A 182 9.86 2.16 -12.57
N LYS A 183 10.68 2.56 -13.53
CA LYS A 183 11.96 3.22 -13.29
C LYS A 183 12.32 4.11 -14.47
N ASN A 184 12.71 5.35 -14.22
CA ASN A 184 13.11 6.32 -15.25
C ASN A 184 12.07 6.42 -16.39
N SER A 185 10.80 6.61 -16.04
CA SER A 185 9.67 6.68 -16.99
C SER A 185 9.44 5.43 -17.85
N LYS A 186 10.06 4.29 -17.51
CA LYS A 186 9.85 3.01 -18.19
C LYS A 186 9.17 2.03 -17.24
N LEU A 187 8.07 1.45 -17.68
CA LEU A 187 7.38 0.38 -16.99
C LEU A 187 7.79 -0.96 -17.61
N ALA A 188 8.88 -1.54 -17.14
CA ALA A 188 9.42 -2.78 -17.71
C ALA A 188 8.75 -4.00 -17.11
N ASN A 189 8.32 -4.96 -17.94
CA ASN A 189 8.04 -6.32 -17.49
C ASN A 189 9.40 -6.96 -17.15
N VAL A 190 9.67 -7.13 -15.86
CA VAL A 190 10.95 -7.60 -15.30
C VAL A 190 10.93 -9.07 -14.93
N TYR A 191 9.74 -9.70 -14.87
CA TYR A 191 9.60 -11.09 -14.48
C TYR A 191 8.27 -11.67 -14.96
N THR A 192 8.24 -12.97 -15.22
CA THR A 192 7.01 -13.71 -15.53
C THR A 192 6.95 -15.04 -14.80
N PHE A 193 5.75 -15.37 -14.32
CA PHE A 193 5.42 -16.68 -13.78
C PHE A 193 4.31 -17.29 -14.62
N GLN A 194 4.36 -18.59 -14.84
CA GLN A 194 3.27 -19.35 -15.45
C GLN A 194 3.07 -20.64 -14.68
N MET A 195 1.82 -20.96 -14.38
CA MET A 195 1.45 -22.22 -13.73
C MET A 195 0.34 -22.89 -14.54
N THR A 196 0.49 -24.20 -14.77
CA THR A 196 -0.51 -25.08 -15.37
C THR A 196 -0.74 -26.27 -14.45
N SER A 197 -1.65 -27.18 -14.81
CA SER A 197 -1.86 -28.42 -14.07
C SER A 197 -0.66 -29.38 -14.06
N ASN A 198 0.32 -29.21 -14.96
CA ASN A 198 1.42 -30.15 -15.14
C ASN A 198 2.81 -29.51 -15.03
N GLU A 199 2.91 -28.19 -15.06
CA GLU A 199 4.18 -27.49 -15.26
C GLU A 199 4.13 -26.07 -14.68
N CYS A 200 5.24 -25.69 -14.05
CA CYS A 200 5.55 -24.33 -13.60
C CYS A 200 6.67 -23.73 -14.46
N LYS A 201 6.56 -22.45 -14.81
CA LYS A 201 7.62 -21.70 -15.48
C LYS A 201 7.91 -20.39 -14.78
N VAL A 202 9.18 -20.03 -14.84
CA VAL A 202 9.72 -18.73 -14.42
C VAL A 202 10.50 -18.17 -15.60
N ASN A 203 10.14 -16.97 -16.07
CA ASN A 203 10.74 -16.34 -17.25
C ASN A 203 10.75 -17.25 -18.49
N GLY A 204 9.66 -18.00 -18.68
CA GLY A 204 9.49 -18.96 -19.77
C GLY A 204 10.29 -20.26 -19.62
N GLN A 205 11.13 -20.40 -18.60
CA GLN A 205 11.88 -21.61 -18.31
C GLN A 205 11.11 -22.53 -17.37
N VAL A 206 11.05 -23.82 -17.70
CA VAL A 206 10.42 -24.83 -16.87
C VAL A 206 11.22 -25.03 -15.59
N VAL A 207 10.56 -24.95 -14.45
CA VAL A 207 11.15 -25.11 -13.11
C VAL A 207 10.32 -26.09 -12.28
N SER A 208 10.89 -26.56 -11.17
CA SER A 208 10.13 -27.33 -10.18
C SER A 208 9.16 -26.43 -9.39
N ASP A 209 8.11 -27.02 -8.81
CA ASP A 209 7.15 -26.30 -7.96
C ASP A 209 7.83 -25.59 -6.78
N ASN A 210 8.88 -26.20 -6.20
CA ASN A 210 9.64 -25.58 -5.12
C ASN A 210 10.37 -24.31 -5.60
N GLN A 211 11.05 -24.38 -6.73
CA GLN A 211 11.73 -23.22 -7.32
C GLN A 211 10.73 -22.12 -7.71
N TYR A 212 9.58 -22.49 -8.29
CA TYR A 212 8.52 -21.54 -8.59
C TYR A 212 8.06 -20.80 -7.32
N ASN A 213 7.77 -21.55 -6.25
CA ASN A 213 7.30 -20.97 -4.99
C ASN A 213 8.38 -20.11 -4.31
N GLU A 214 9.64 -20.54 -4.33
CA GLU A 214 10.77 -19.77 -3.80
C GLU A 214 10.93 -18.43 -4.52
N GLU A 215 10.95 -18.44 -5.86
CA GLU A 215 11.05 -17.23 -6.69
C GLU A 215 9.84 -16.30 -6.52
N TYR A 216 8.64 -16.88 -6.53
CA TYR A 216 7.39 -16.13 -6.35
C TYR A 216 7.36 -15.44 -4.99
N ASN A 217 7.65 -16.19 -3.92
CA ASN A 217 7.68 -15.65 -2.56
C ASN A 217 8.83 -14.64 -2.39
N ASN A 218 9.95 -14.80 -3.07
CA ASN A 218 11.04 -13.84 -3.01
C ASN A 218 10.66 -12.47 -3.62
N LEU A 219 9.81 -12.44 -4.65
CA LEU A 219 9.35 -11.19 -5.27
C LEU A 219 8.13 -10.57 -4.59
N PHE A 220 7.23 -11.41 -4.06
CA PHE A 220 5.96 -11.00 -3.49
C PHE A 220 5.85 -11.20 -1.98
N ASP A 221 6.97 -11.31 -1.27
CA ASP A 221 6.96 -11.27 0.18
C ASP A 221 6.57 -9.88 0.72
N GLY A 222 6.01 -9.88 1.92
CA GLY A 222 5.56 -8.67 2.59
C GLY A 222 4.13 -8.28 2.21
N PHE A 223 3.89 -6.97 2.15
CA PHE A 223 2.55 -6.43 1.95
C PHE A 223 2.24 -6.20 0.46
N ILE A 224 1.05 -6.64 0.07
CA ILE A 224 0.52 -6.51 -1.29
C ILE A 224 -0.77 -5.70 -1.26
N LYS A 225 -0.85 -4.69 -2.12
CA LYS A 225 -2.02 -3.81 -2.26
C LYS A 225 -2.64 -3.96 -3.65
N SER A 226 -3.98 -4.00 -3.73
CA SER A 226 -4.68 -3.86 -5.01
C SER A 226 -4.61 -2.42 -5.53
N MET A 227 -4.38 -2.28 -6.84
CA MET A 227 -4.22 -1.00 -7.52
C MET A 227 -5.34 -0.78 -8.54
N GLY A 228 -5.68 0.50 -8.76
CA GLY A 228 -6.72 0.94 -9.69
C GLY A 228 -8.14 0.73 -9.17
N THR A 229 -8.33 0.44 -7.88
CA THR A 229 -9.64 0.05 -7.30
C THR A 229 -10.11 0.93 -6.15
N ASP A 230 -9.34 1.96 -5.78
CA ASP A 230 -9.54 2.70 -4.52
C ASP A 230 -10.68 3.70 -4.58
N HIS A 231 -10.88 4.36 -5.72
CA HIS A 231 -11.78 5.50 -5.85
C HIS A 231 -12.72 5.38 -7.06
N SER A 232 -13.96 5.83 -6.91
CA SER A 232 -14.85 6.11 -8.04
C SER A 232 -14.51 7.44 -8.73
N PHE A 233 -15.26 7.81 -9.77
CA PHE A 233 -15.05 9.02 -10.57
C PHE A 233 -15.95 10.21 -10.19
N ASP A 234 -16.46 10.24 -8.96
CA ASP A 234 -17.19 11.39 -8.43
C ASP A 234 -16.26 12.59 -8.23
N ASP A 235 -16.76 13.81 -8.45
CA ASP A 235 -15.87 14.99 -8.43
C ASP A 235 -15.28 15.24 -7.04
N ASP A 236 -16.03 14.98 -5.97
CA ASP A 236 -15.54 15.13 -4.59
C ASP A 236 -14.41 14.13 -4.28
N ILE A 237 -14.50 12.88 -4.75
CA ILE A 237 -13.43 11.90 -4.53
C ILE A 237 -12.21 12.19 -5.40
N ILE A 238 -12.41 12.70 -6.62
CA ILE A 238 -11.29 13.19 -7.46
C ILE A 238 -10.61 14.37 -6.77
N ASN A 239 -11.35 15.36 -6.28
CA ASN A 239 -10.80 16.50 -5.55
C ASN A 239 -9.99 16.03 -4.33
N ALA A 240 -10.52 15.08 -3.56
CA ALA A 240 -9.83 14.50 -2.42
C ALA A 240 -8.52 13.80 -2.84
N ALA A 241 -8.58 12.84 -3.76
CA ALA A 241 -7.42 12.06 -4.20
C ALA A 241 -6.31 12.90 -4.84
N LEU A 242 -6.66 14.05 -5.43
CA LEU A 242 -5.72 15.00 -6.03
C LEU A 242 -5.19 16.07 -5.05
N GLY A 243 -5.57 16.02 -3.78
CA GLY A 243 -5.11 16.95 -2.75
C GLY A 243 -5.68 18.37 -2.90
N GLU A 244 -6.89 18.48 -3.46
CA GLU A 244 -7.59 19.76 -3.65
C GLU A 244 -8.54 20.10 -2.49
N MET A 245 -8.59 19.26 -1.45
CA MET A 245 -9.34 19.51 -0.22
C MET A 245 -8.50 20.29 0.79
N ASP A 246 -9.14 21.17 1.56
CA ASP A 246 -8.44 22.03 2.52
C ASP A 246 -7.94 21.26 3.75
N ASP A 247 -8.61 20.18 4.14
CA ASP A 247 -8.23 19.34 5.28
C ASP A 247 -8.55 17.85 5.11
N TRP A 248 -7.95 17.03 5.98
CA TRP A 248 -8.12 15.59 5.99
C TRP A 248 -9.56 15.14 6.30
N LYS A 249 -10.34 15.92 7.07
CA LYS A 249 -11.71 15.55 7.42
C LYS A 249 -12.58 15.61 6.18
N GLU A 250 -12.46 16.67 5.39
CA GLU A 250 -13.20 16.82 4.13
C GLU A 250 -12.83 15.73 3.14
N ALA A 251 -11.53 15.42 3.01
CA ALA A 251 -11.08 14.33 2.16
C ALA A 251 -11.59 12.96 2.62
N PHE A 252 -11.51 12.65 3.92
CA PHE A 252 -12.04 11.39 4.46
C PHE A 252 -13.56 11.31 4.37
N CYS A 253 -14.29 12.43 4.51
CA CYS A 253 -15.72 12.47 4.23
C CYS A 253 -16.00 12.08 2.77
N ALA A 254 -15.22 12.59 1.80
CA ALA A 254 -15.37 12.20 0.39
C ALA A 254 -15.11 10.70 0.18
N VAL A 255 -14.07 10.13 0.80
CA VAL A 255 -13.80 8.69 0.80
C VAL A 255 -15.00 7.92 1.37
N LEU A 256 -15.50 8.27 2.55
CA LEU A 256 -16.63 7.59 3.17
C LEU A 256 -17.94 7.71 2.35
N THR A 257 -18.18 8.85 1.70
CA THR A 257 -19.30 9.03 0.78
C THR A 257 -19.16 8.11 -0.45
N ASP A 258 -17.94 7.90 -0.93
CA ASP A 258 -17.66 6.93 -2.00
C ASP A 258 -18.04 5.50 -1.57
N TYR A 259 -17.73 5.11 -0.33
CA TYR A 259 -18.11 3.82 0.25
C TYR A 259 -19.63 3.65 0.32
N LEU A 260 -20.36 4.69 0.76
CA LEU A 260 -21.83 4.66 0.82
C LEU A 260 -22.46 4.39 -0.56
N LYS A 261 -21.84 4.92 -1.62
CA LYS A 261 -22.39 4.85 -2.97
C LYS A 261 -22.03 3.55 -3.69
N TYR A 262 -20.77 3.11 -3.57
CA TYR A 262 -20.22 2.07 -4.45
C TYR A 262 -19.83 0.77 -3.74
N LYS A 263 -19.60 0.76 -2.43
CA LYS A 263 -19.36 -0.49 -1.68
C LYS A 263 -20.71 -1.04 -1.20
N LYS A 264 -20.89 -2.36 -1.36
CA LYS A 264 -22.19 -3.03 -1.60
C LYS A 264 -23.26 -2.62 -0.57
N LYS A 265 -24.51 -2.48 -1.04
CA LYS A 265 -25.75 -2.22 -0.25
C LYS A 265 -25.96 -3.15 0.97
N TYR A 266 -25.21 -4.24 1.09
CA TYR A 266 -25.32 -5.24 2.15
C TYR A 266 -24.07 -5.35 3.03
N ASP A 267 -23.05 -4.53 2.78
CA ASP A 267 -21.87 -4.48 3.63
C ASP A 267 -22.19 -3.53 4.79
N ASN A 268 -22.19 -4.03 6.02
CA ASN A 268 -22.22 -3.19 7.21
C ASN A 268 -20.85 -2.52 7.31
N ASN A 269 -20.69 -1.38 6.67
CA ASN A 269 -19.43 -0.64 6.67
C ASN A 269 -19.33 0.18 7.95
N PHE A 270 -18.17 0.11 8.61
CA PHE A 270 -17.84 0.94 9.76
C PHE A 270 -16.50 1.64 9.50
N TYR A 271 -16.19 2.64 10.32
CA TYR A 271 -14.90 3.27 10.31
C TYR A 271 -14.36 3.60 11.70
N SER A 272 -13.04 3.70 11.77
CA SER A 272 -12.27 4.15 12.92
C SER A 272 -11.26 5.19 12.50
N LEU A 273 -10.89 6.06 13.43
CA LEU A 273 -9.83 7.04 13.26
C LEU A 273 -8.81 6.89 14.38
N MET A 274 -7.56 6.66 14.02
CA MET A 274 -6.46 6.49 14.96
C MET A 274 -5.18 7.00 14.33
N ASP A 275 -4.45 7.83 15.06
CA ASP A 275 -3.09 8.21 14.68
C ASP A 275 -2.14 7.05 15.02
N ILE A 276 -1.63 6.41 13.97
CA ILE A 276 -0.69 5.28 14.05
C ILE A 276 0.72 5.65 13.60
N ASN A 277 0.98 6.89 13.19
CA ASN A 277 2.29 7.31 12.70
C ASN A 277 2.93 8.43 13.57
N GLY A 278 2.14 9.05 14.45
CA GLY A 278 2.53 10.11 15.37
C GLY A 278 2.58 11.52 14.77
N ASP A 279 1.94 11.76 13.63
CA ASP A 279 1.89 13.06 12.93
C ASP A 279 0.72 13.96 13.36
N GLU A 280 -0.05 13.53 14.37
CA GLU A 280 -1.24 14.21 14.90
C GLU A 280 -2.45 14.23 13.94
N ILE A 281 -2.36 13.54 12.80
CA ILE A 281 -3.45 13.33 11.85
C ILE A 281 -3.84 11.85 11.90
N PRO A 282 -5.09 11.51 12.23
CA PRO A 282 -5.47 10.11 12.30
C PRO A 282 -5.49 9.46 10.92
N GLU A 283 -5.06 8.22 10.82
CA GLU A 283 -5.40 7.34 9.70
C GLU A 283 -6.88 6.94 9.76
N LEU A 284 -7.49 6.79 8.59
CA LEU A 284 -8.85 6.29 8.41
C LEU A 284 -8.82 4.78 8.15
N PHE A 285 -9.53 4.03 8.98
CA PHE A 285 -9.72 2.58 8.86
C PHE A 285 -11.17 2.32 8.51
N VAL A 286 -11.48 1.86 7.30
CA VAL A 286 -12.85 1.60 6.84
C VAL A 286 -13.04 0.10 6.65
N SER A 287 -13.92 -0.50 7.44
CA SER A 287 -14.29 -1.89 7.23
C SER A 287 -15.35 -2.03 6.14
N GLY A 288 -15.26 -3.10 5.37
CA GLY A 288 -16.25 -3.47 4.36
C GLY A 288 -16.17 -4.95 4.00
N GLY A 289 -17.11 -5.40 3.16
CA GLY A 289 -17.18 -6.77 2.67
C GLY A 289 -18.36 -7.59 3.20
N ALA A 290 -18.64 -8.69 2.50
CA ALA A 290 -19.66 -9.65 2.89
C ALA A 290 -19.20 -10.40 4.16
N PRO A 291 -20.15 -10.95 4.96
CA PRO A 291 -19.81 -11.98 5.95
C PRO A 291 -18.92 -13.00 5.24
N TYR A 292 -17.80 -13.42 5.86
CA TYR A 292 -16.78 -14.35 5.32
C TYR A 292 -15.64 -13.78 4.47
N ALA A 293 -15.70 -12.55 3.96
CA ALA A 293 -14.52 -11.87 3.40
C ALA A 293 -14.40 -10.38 3.81
N PRO A 294 -14.66 -10.02 5.07
CA PRO A 294 -14.57 -8.63 5.49
C PRO A 294 -13.11 -8.20 5.66
N TYR A 295 -12.84 -6.98 5.25
CA TYR A 295 -11.52 -6.34 5.24
C TYR A 295 -11.62 -4.94 5.85
N VAL A 296 -10.47 -4.32 6.09
CA VAL A 296 -10.29 -2.95 6.57
C VAL A 296 -9.37 -2.23 5.59
N ASP A 297 -9.93 -1.31 4.82
CA ASP A 297 -9.11 -0.40 4.02
C ASP A 297 -8.54 0.69 4.91
N VAL A 298 -7.27 1.01 4.69
CA VAL A 298 -6.55 2.01 5.47
C VAL A 298 -6.14 3.15 4.54
N TYR A 299 -6.47 4.37 4.96
CA TYR A 299 -6.07 5.60 4.29
C TYR A 299 -5.25 6.45 5.25
N ALA A 300 -4.06 6.82 4.81
CA ALA A 300 -3.24 7.82 5.48
C ALA A 300 -3.44 9.21 4.86
N TRP A 301 -2.83 10.23 5.43
CA TRP A 301 -2.91 11.60 4.94
C TRP A 301 -1.52 12.20 4.70
N ASN A 302 -1.32 12.79 3.53
CA ASN A 302 -0.09 13.51 3.17
C ASN A 302 -0.34 14.83 2.43
N GLY A 303 -1.53 15.39 2.60
CA GLY A 303 -2.09 16.45 1.75
C GLY A 303 -3.20 15.93 0.81
N CYS A 304 -3.26 14.62 0.60
CA CYS A 304 -4.40 13.90 0.04
C CYS A 304 -4.61 12.58 0.81
N PRO A 305 -5.77 11.89 0.68
CA PRO A 305 -5.94 10.57 1.25
C PRO A 305 -5.12 9.57 0.42
N VAL A 306 -4.18 8.89 1.08
CA VAL A 306 -3.32 7.87 0.46
C VAL A 306 -3.89 6.48 0.80
N PRO A 307 -4.40 5.70 -0.16
CA PRO A 307 -4.88 4.35 0.10
C PRO A 307 -3.68 3.42 0.34
N VAL A 308 -3.35 3.13 1.60
CA VAL A 308 -2.12 2.39 1.95
C VAL A 308 -2.31 0.88 1.99
N GLY A 309 -3.56 0.39 1.93
CA GLY A 309 -3.81 -1.04 1.76
C GLY A 309 -5.13 -1.50 2.37
N SER A 310 -5.41 -2.79 2.18
CA SER A 310 -6.57 -3.47 2.75
C SER A 310 -6.09 -4.61 3.64
N PHE A 311 -6.60 -4.67 4.87
CA PHE A 311 -6.12 -5.52 5.94
C PHE A 311 -7.23 -6.29 6.62
N GLY A 312 -6.82 -7.21 7.48
CA GLY A 312 -7.69 -7.76 8.51
C GLY A 312 -8.59 -8.86 7.99
N THR A 313 -9.19 -9.54 8.95
CA THR A 313 -10.32 -10.44 8.72
C THR A 313 -11.37 -10.10 9.77
N ASP A 314 -12.60 -10.50 9.53
CA ASP A 314 -13.76 -10.08 10.32
C ASP A 314 -13.96 -8.55 10.42
N GLY A 315 -13.44 -7.79 9.44
CA GLY A 315 -13.64 -6.34 9.35
C GLY A 315 -12.91 -5.55 10.44
N THR A 316 -11.89 -6.15 11.06
CA THR A 316 -11.11 -5.49 12.12
C THR A 316 -9.62 -5.62 11.93
N ILE A 317 -8.91 -4.66 12.51
CA ILE A 317 -7.46 -4.73 12.74
C ILE A 317 -7.17 -4.28 14.17
N LEU A 318 -6.15 -4.86 14.79
CA LEU A 318 -5.73 -4.48 16.14
C LEU A 318 -4.52 -3.55 16.07
N TYR A 319 -4.51 -2.48 16.85
CA TYR A 319 -3.37 -1.58 16.96
C TYR A 319 -2.76 -1.61 18.37
N TYR A 320 -1.45 -1.85 18.43
CA TYR A 320 -0.64 -1.88 19.65
C TYR A 320 0.24 -0.62 19.73
N PRO A 321 -0.24 0.48 20.34
CA PRO A 321 0.49 1.75 20.34
C PRO A 321 1.83 1.70 21.06
N GLU A 322 1.99 0.86 22.08
CA GLU A 322 3.26 0.70 22.80
C GLU A 322 4.39 0.15 21.91
N LYS A 323 4.03 -0.52 20.82
CA LYS A 323 4.96 -1.13 19.86
C LYS A 323 4.91 -0.47 18.48
N ASN A 324 3.95 0.42 18.26
CA ASN A 324 3.58 0.96 16.96
C ASN A 324 3.34 -0.13 15.89
N LEU A 325 2.53 -1.14 16.23
CA LEU A 325 2.25 -2.27 15.33
C LEU A 325 0.75 -2.46 15.12
N LEU A 326 0.38 -2.72 13.88
CA LEU A 326 -0.92 -3.29 13.52
C LEU A 326 -0.84 -4.81 13.51
N LEU A 327 -1.94 -5.48 13.84
CA LEU A 327 -2.08 -6.93 13.79
C LEU A 327 -3.35 -7.30 13.04
N THR A 328 -3.17 -8.10 12.01
CA THR A 328 -4.26 -8.82 11.35
C THR A 328 -4.25 -10.27 11.84
N GLU A 329 -5.41 -10.80 12.18
CA GLU A 329 -5.57 -12.20 12.55
C GLU A 329 -6.65 -12.83 11.67
N TYR A 330 -6.55 -14.13 11.45
CA TYR A 330 -7.55 -14.96 10.83
C TYR A 330 -7.68 -16.25 11.63
N ASP A 331 -8.91 -16.64 11.96
CA ASP A 331 -9.19 -17.90 12.65
C ASP A 331 -10.28 -18.67 11.92
N ASN A 332 -9.94 -19.85 11.42
CA ASN A 332 -10.84 -20.73 10.67
C ASN A 332 -10.79 -22.14 11.27
N PRO A 333 -11.87 -22.93 11.17
CA PRO A 333 -11.87 -24.34 11.55
C PRO A 333 -10.65 -25.18 11.13
N SER A 334 -9.96 -24.86 10.03
CA SER A 334 -8.78 -25.61 9.58
C SER A 334 -7.44 -25.00 10.00
N TYR A 335 -7.37 -23.69 10.23
CA TYR A 335 -6.11 -23.02 10.58
C TYR A 335 -6.35 -21.64 11.20
N SER A 336 -5.35 -21.16 11.93
CA SER A 336 -5.27 -19.77 12.38
C SER A 336 -3.99 -19.14 11.86
N ALA A 337 -4.02 -17.87 11.49
CA ALA A 337 -2.86 -17.12 11.05
C ALA A 337 -2.93 -15.66 11.52
N GLY A 338 -1.79 -14.98 11.51
CA GLY A 338 -1.76 -13.54 11.73
C GLY A 338 -0.41 -12.94 11.37
N SER A 339 -0.40 -11.63 11.20
CA SER A 339 0.77 -10.86 10.82
C SER A 339 0.76 -9.52 11.52
N PHE A 340 1.93 -9.14 12.03
CA PHE A 340 2.19 -7.80 12.54
C PHE A 340 2.77 -6.93 11.44
N TYR A 341 2.33 -5.68 11.38
CA TYR A 341 2.81 -4.69 10.41
C TYR A 341 3.25 -3.42 11.14
N SER A 342 4.38 -2.87 10.74
CA SER A 342 4.75 -1.50 11.04
C SER A 342 4.34 -0.60 9.88
N PHE A 343 3.94 0.62 10.19
CA PHE A 343 3.64 1.66 9.21
C PHE A 343 4.75 2.70 9.24
N ASN A 344 5.35 2.98 8.08
CA ASN A 344 6.50 3.88 7.99
C ASN A 344 6.10 5.27 7.46
N ASN A 345 7.05 6.21 7.50
CA ASN A 345 6.86 7.59 7.09
C ASN A 345 6.80 7.80 5.56
N VAL A 346 6.90 6.75 4.77
CA VAL A 346 6.70 6.76 3.31
C VAL A 346 5.37 6.09 2.92
N TYR A 347 4.44 5.99 3.86
CA TYR A 347 3.09 5.46 3.65
C TYR A 347 3.08 4.00 3.15
N LYS A 348 4.05 3.20 3.61
CA LYS A 348 4.16 1.78 3.32
C LYS A 348 4.05 0.94 4.58
N PHE A 349 3.49 -0.25 4.40
CA PHE A 349 3.48 -1.28 5.42
C PHE A 349 4.64 -2.25 5.25
N GLU A 350 5.28 -2.56 6.36
CA GLU A 350 6.33 -3.55 6.45
C GLU A 350 5.86 -4.69 7.33
N ALA A 351 5.91 -5.91 6.79
CA ALA A 351 5.60 -7.10 7.56
C ALA A 351 6.71 -7.33 8.59
N GLY A 352 6.32 -7.39 9.86
CA GLY A 352 7.19 -7.81 10.96
C GLY A 352 7.13 -9.32 11.13
N ILE A 353 6.44 -9.77 12.18
CA ILE A 353 6.28 -11.20 12.47
C ILE A 353 4.99 -11.70 11.83
N SER A 354 5.06 -12.80 11.07
CA SER A 354 3.90 -13.60 10.70
C SER A 354 3.89 -14.92 11.46
N TYR A 355 2.70 -15.45 11.73
CA TYR A 355 2.53 -16.71 12.44
C TYR A 355 1.33 -17.46 11.89
N GLY A 356 1.37 -18.79 11.98
CA GLY A 356 0.22 -19.62 11.65
C GLY A 356 0.31 -21.02 12.22
N ASN A 357 -0.84 -21.67 12.38
CA ASN A 357 -0.92 -23.07 12.79
C ASN A 357 -2.21 -23.71 12.27
N ASN A 358 -2.24 -25.05 12.21
CA ASN A 358 -3.42 -25.83 11.85
C ASN A 358 -4.02 -26.59 13.05
N GLU A 359 -3.79 -26.14 14.29
CA GLU A 359 -4.24 -26.86 15.50
C GLU A 359 -5.78 -27.00 15.54
N ASN A 360 -6.51 -26.03 14.99
CA ASN A 360 -7.97 -26.12 14.86
C ASN A 360 -8.44 -27.33 14.05
N SER A 361 -7.65 -27.82 13.08
CA SER A 361 -7.98 -29.01 12.30
C SER A 361 -8.17 -30.26 13.15
N LYS A 362 -7.54 -30.34 14.33
CA LYS A 362 -7.75 -31.46 15.27
C LYS A 362 -9.17 -31.57 15.79
N LYS A 363 -9.96 -30.50 15.74
CA LYS A 363 -11.39 -30.52 16.09
C LYS A 363 -12.21 -31.30 15.05
N GLN A 364 -11.69 -31.45 13.82
CA GLN A 364 -12.36 -32.13 12.71
C GLN A 364 -11.78 -33.54 12.46
N ASP A 365 -10.46 -33.69 12.56
CA ASP A 365 -9.77 -34.97 12.44
C ASP A 365 -8.60 -35.03 13.44
N GLU A 366 -8.72 -35.92 14.42
CA GLU A 366 -7.72 -36.12 15.48
C GLU A 366 -6.36 -36.61 14.96
N ASN A 367 -6.31 -37.17 13.74
CA ASN A 367 -5.10 -37.71 13.12
C ASN A 367 -4.29 -36.65 12.36
N VAL A 368 -4.79 -35.42 12.24
CA VAL A 368 -4.07 -34.34 11.56
C VAL A 368 -2.77 -34.02 12.30
N THR A 369 -1.67 -34.03 11.56
CA THR A 369 -0.38 -33.56 12.06
C THR A 369 -0.42 -32.04 12.23
N VAL A 370 -0.11 -31.58 13.44
CA VAL A 370 -0.13 -30.14 13.75
C VAL A 370 1.22 -29.53 13.40
N VAL A 371 1.16 -28.45 12.64
CA VAL A 371 2.30 -27.65 12.20
C VAL A 371 2.12 -26.25 12.76
N TYR A 372 3.19 -25.70 13.33
CA TYR A 372 3.28 -24.32 13.76
C TYR A 372 4.33 -23.61 12.92
N LYS A 373 4.04 -22.39 12.49
CA LYS A 373 4.93 -21.59 11.66
C LYS A 373 5.12 -20.20 12.23
N ILE A 374 6.35 -19.70 12.16
CA ILE A 374 6.72 -18.30 12.39
C ILE A 374 7.50 -17.85 11.16
N ASN A 375 7.10 -16.73 10.54
CA ASN A 375 7.71 -16.21 9.31
C ASN A 375 7.82 -17.25 8.19
N GLY A 376 6.82 -18.14 8.09
CA GLY A 376 6.79 -19.22 7.10
C GLY A 376 7.59 -20.47 7.47
N GLU A 377 8.48 -20.39 8.46
CA GLU A 377 9.32 -21.50 8.91
C GLU A 377 8.63 -22.34 9.99
N GLU A 378 8.75 -23.67 9.91
CA GLU A 378 8.20 -24.56 10.91
C GLU A 378 8.93 -24.43 12.25
N THR A 379 8.17 -24.45 13.34
CA THR A 379 8.71 -24.36 14.71
C THR A 379 7.95 -25.28 15.67
N ASP A 380 8.47 -25.46 16.88
CA ASP A 380 7.78 -26.20 17.92
C ASP A 380 6.68 -25.36 18.60
N LYS A 381 5.72 -26.05 19.23
CA LYS A 381 4.58 -25.39 19.90
C LYS A 381 5.00 -24.38 20.97
N SER A 382 6.02 -24.70 21.76
CA SER A 382 6.47 -23.83 22.86
C SER A 382 7.05 -22.52 22.32
N THR A 383 7.88 -22.60 21.27
CA THR A 383 8.44 -21.43 20.59
C THR A 383 7.35 -20.59 19.94
N TYR A 384 6.40 -21.22 19.26
CA TYR A 384 5.23 -20.55 18.66
C TYR A 384 4.41 -19.78 19.70
N GLU A 385 3.94 -20.47 20.75
CA GLU A 385 3.06 -19.87 21.77
C GLU A 385 3.75 -18.72 22.51
N LYS A 386 5.04 -18.88 22.84
CA LYS A 386 5.84 -17.83 23.47
C LYS A 386 5.92 -16.60 22.56
N THR A 387 6.30 -16.79 21.30
CA THR A 387 6.51 -15.69 20.33
C THR A 387 5.21 -14.92 20.09
N VAL A 388 4.10 -15.63 19.85
CA VAL A 388 2.79 -15.01 19.61
C VAL A 388 2.31 -14.26 20.86
N LYS A 389 2.45 -14.84 22.05
CA LYS A 389 2.05 -14.21 23.31
C LYS A 389 2.86 -12.96 23.62
N GLU A 390 4.18 -13.01 23.45
CA GLU A 390 5.07 -11.87 23.65
C GLU A 390 4.76 -10.74 22.66
N SER A 391 4.48 -11.09 21.40
CA SER A 391 4.11 -10.13 20.35
C SER A 391 2.77 -9.44 20.63
N LYS A 392 1.78 -10.15 21.19
CA LYS A 392 0.46 -9.60 21.57
C LYS A 392 0.39 -8.94 22.95
N LYS A 393 1.50 -8.89 23.69
CA LYS A 393 1.54 -8.26 25.02
C LYS A 393 1.40 -6.74 24.89
N GLY A 394 0.51 -6.16 25.70
CA GLY A 394 0.30 -4.71 25.78
C GLY A 394 -1.16 -4.35 25.58
N LYS A 395 -1.45 -3.05 25.61
CA LYS A 395 -2.77 -2.52 25.25
C LYS A 395 -2.97 -2.62 23.74
N ALA A 396 -4.17 -3.00 23.33
CA ALA A 396 -4.56 -3.04 21.92
C ALA A 396 -5.88 -2.28 21.71
N TYR A 397 -6.03 -1.65 20.56
CA TYR A 397 -7.26 -0.99 20.11
C TYR A 397 -7.85 -1.75 18.94
N VAL A 398 -9.17 -1.92 18.93
CA VAL A 398 -9.87 -2.51 17.77
C VAL A 398 -10.22 -1.39 16.82
N LEU A 399 -9.76 -1.49 15.57
CA LEU A 399 -9.99 -0.53 14.51
C LEU A 399 -10.84 -1.15 13.40
N GLY A 400 -11.64 -0.31 12.75
CA GLY A 400 -12.57 -0.67 11.69
C GLY A 400 -14.03 -0.87 12.15
N LEU A 401 -14.41 -0.57 13.39
CA LEU A 401 -15.78 -0.88 13.92
C LEU A 401 -16.42 0.22 14.78
N ASP A 402 -15.79 1.38 14.96
CA ASP A 402 -16.25 2.33 16.00
C ASP A 402 -17.44 3.21 15.57
N ASN A 403 -17.58 3.48 14.28
CA ASN A 403 -18.61 4.37 13.74
C ASN A 403 -19.22 3.74 12.49
N ASP A 404 -20.54 3.63 12.40
CA ASP A 404 -21.19 3.20 11.15
C ASP A 404 -20.87 4.21 10.03
N VAL A 405 -20.63 3.74 8.81
CA VAL A 405 -20.58 4.61 7.64
C VAL A 405 -22.02 4.98 7.25
N THR A 406 -22.46 6.17 7.67
CA THR A 406 -23.79 6.74 7.38
C THR A 406 -23.66 8.23 7.08
N GLU A 407 -24.64 8.82 6.39
CA GLU A 407 -24.66 10.27 6.13
C GLU A 407 -24.54 11.10 7.43
N GLU A 408 -25.19 10.65 8.50
CA GLU A 408 -25.14 11.29 9.82
C GLU A 408 -23.72 11.26 10.42
N ASN A 409 -23.07 10.09 10.42
CA ASN A 409 -21.73 9.95 10.98
C ASN A 409 -20.65 10.61 10.10
N ILE A 410 -20.84 10.68 8.78
CA ILE A 410 -19.95 11.44 7.89
C ILE A 410 -20.06 12.94 8.20
N LYS A 411 -21.28 13.46 8.41
CA LYS A 411 -21.46 14.84 8.84
C LYS A 411 -20.84 15.09 10.21
N ALA A 412 -21.01 14.16 11.16
CA ALA A 412 -20.43 14.26 12.49
C ALA A 412 -18.89 14.29 12.42
N LEU A 413 -18.26 13.45 11.57
CA LEU A 413 -16.83 13.47 11.30
C LEU A 413 -16.35 14.87 10.85
N LYS A 414 -17.03 15.47 9.88
CA LYS A 414 -16.70 16.83 9.39
C LYS A 414 -16.70 17.87 10.52
N GLU A 415 -17.58 17.70 11.52
CA GLU A 415 -17.67 18.53 12.73
C GLU A 415 -16.66 18.15 13.83
N GLY A 416 -15.78 17.17 13.59
CA GLY A 416 -14.83 16.64 14.58
C GLY A 416 -15.50 15.80 15.68
N LYS A 417 -16.68 15.24 15.40
CA LYS A 417 -17.46 14.43 16.33
C LYS A 417 -17.52 12.99 15.84
N TYR A 418 -16.70 12.14 16.41
CA TYR A 418 -16.68 10.70 16.11
C TYR A 418 -16.32 9.91 17.37
N THR A 419 -16.76 8.66 17.42
CA THR A 419 -16.41 7.72 18.47
C THR A 419 -14.96 7.28 18.30
N LYS A 420 -14.19 7.33 19.39
CA LYS A 420 -12.80 6.89 19.40
C LYS A 420 -12.71 5.35 19.49
N PRO A 421 -11.63 4.75 18.97
CA PRO A 421 -11.32 3.34 19.13
C PRO A 421 -11.47 2.79 20.54
N SER A 422 -12.15 1.66 20.64
CA SER A 422 -12.27 0.92 21.89
C SER A 422 -10.99 0.12 22.22
N GLU A 423 -10.55 0.18 23.48
CA GLU A 423 -9.47 -0.67 24.01
C GLU A 423 -9.99 -2.12 24.12
N LYS A 424 -9.26 -3.08 23.54
CA LYS A 424 -9.54 -4.51 23.64
C LYS A 424 -9.37 -4.93 25.10
N LYS A 425 -10.47 -5.38 25.72
CA LYS A 425 -10.54 -5.77 27.13
C LYS A 425 -9.84 -7.10 27.43
#